data_AF-F5GTP2-F1
#
_entry.id   AF-F5GTP2-F1
#
_cell.length_a   1.000
_cell.length_b   1.000
_cell.length_c   1.000
_cell.angle_alpha   90.00
_cell.angle_beta   90.00
_cell.angle_gamma   90.00
#
_symmetry.space_group_name_H-M   'P 1'
#
loop_
_entity.id
_entity.type
_entity.pdbx_description
1 polymer ?
#
loop_
_entity_poly.entity_id
_entity_poly.type
_entity_poly.pdbx_seq_one_letter_code
_entity_poly.pdbx_strand_id
1 'polypeptide(L)'
;MKVVILLIALAVAVAAEEPRIVEFICDKDTENKHGPGCLLSCDVLFWDTTNENNKEYEDKYKLCKVSASDETTLCAQNEELRSCFLHGEAFVEISDEYQETYRMKAK
;
A
#
# COMPACT_ATOMS: atom_id res chain seq x y z
N MET A 1 -48.85 -12.88 18.96
CA MET A 1 -48.73 -11.41 19.05
C MET A 1 -48.01 -11.12 20.37
N LYS A 2 -46.82 -10.52 20.47
CA LYS A 2 -46.19 -9.46 19.69
C LYS A 2 -44.66 -9.48 19.89
N VAL A 3 -43.95 -9.48 18.76
CA VAL A 3 -42.76 -8.69 18.41
C VAL A 3 -41.54 -8.73 19.35
N VAL A 4 -40.55 -9.55 18.97
CA VAL A 4 -39.14 -9.36 19.36
C VAL A 4 -38.56 -8.32 18.41
N ILE A 5 -38.34 -7.10 18.90
CA ILE A 5 -37.67 -6.04 18.13
C ILE A 5 -36.17 -6.28 18.26
N LEU A 6 -35.60 -7.00 17.30
CA LEU A 6 -34.17 -7.14 17.13
C LEU A 6 -33.64 -5.85 16.46
N LEU A 7 -33.17 -4.90 17.27
CA LEU A 7 -32.49 -3.69 16.77
C LEU A 7 -31.11 -4.09 16.25
N ILE A 8 -31.04 -4.34 14.93
CA ILE A 8 -29.77 -4.43 14.21
C ILE A 8 -29.29 -2.98 14.04
N ALA A 9 -28.40 -2.55 14.93
CA ALA A 9 -27.62 -1.35 14.71
C ALA A 9 -26.68 -1.63 13.53
N LEU A 10 -27.07 -1.18 12.33
CA LEU A 10 -26.18 -1.07 11.19
C LEU A 10 -25.07 -0.10 11.60
N ALA A 11 -23.91 -0.66 11.97
CA ALA A 11 -22.67 0.09 12.00
C ALA A 11 -22.37 0.50 10.57
N VAL A 12 -22.77 1.72 10.20
CA VAL A 12 -22.28 2.37 8.99
C VAL A 12 -20.81 2.64 9.26
N ALA A 13 -19.96 1.70 8.83
CA ALA A 13 -18.53 1.92 8.73
C ALA A 13 -18.34 3.09 7.79
N VAL A 14 -18.14 4.28 8.36
CA VAL A 14 -17.70 5.44 7.60
C VAL A 14 -16.30 5.03 7.14
N ALA A 15 -16.17 4.72 5.86
CA ALA A 15 -14.87 4.72 5.20
C ALA A 15 -14.46 6.20 5.17
N ALA A 16 -13.99 6.71 6.32
CA ALA A 16 -13.19 7.90 6.32
C ALA A 16 -12.02 7.56 5.42
N GLU A 17 -11.86 8.29 4.32
CA GLU A 17 -10.60 8.29 3.59
C GLU A 17 -9.54 8.70 4.61
N GLU A 18 -8.86 7.69 5.17
CA GLU A 18 -7.82 7.92 6.16
C GLU A 18 -6.78 8.82 5.49
N PRO A 19 -6.30 9.87 6.18
CA PRO A 19 -5.20 10.66 5.63
C PRO A 19 -4.09 9.69 5.26
N ARG A 20 -3.61 9.77 4.01
CA ARG A 20 -2.51 8.95 3.53
C ARG A 20 -1.24 9.39 4.25
N ILE A 21 -1.01 8.84 5.44
CA ILE A 21 0.13 9.18 6.31
C ILE A 21 1.42 8.63 5.69
N VAL A 22 1.34 7.42 5.13
CA VAL A 22 2.45 6.68 4.53
C VAL A 22 2.00 6.06 3.21
N GLU A 23 2.83 6.16 2.18
CA GLU A 23 2.63 5.48 0.90
C GLU A 23 3.83 4.58 0.58
N PHE A 24 3.55 3.42 0.00
CA PHE A 24 4.56 2.51 -0.54
C PHE A 24 4.53 2.64 -2.07
N ILE A 25 5.65 3.06 -2.66
CA ILE A 25 5.75 3.43 -4.07
C ILE A 25 6.77 2.52 -4.72
N CYS A 26 6.47 2.01 -5.92
CA CYS A 26 7.40 1.18 -6.68
C CYS A 26 7.46 1.60 -8.15
N ASP A 27 8.67 1.64 -8.70
CA ASP A 27 8.88 1.84 -10.13
C ASP A 27 8.69 0.52 -10.86
N LYS A 28 7.79 0.49 -11.86
CA LYS A 28 7.59 -0.67 -12.73
C LYS A 28 8.57 -0.65 -13.90
N ASP A 29 9.03 -1.82 -14.33
CA ASP A 29 9.78 -1.99 -15.56
C ASP A 29 8.87 -1.85 -16.79
N THR A 30 8.60 -0.61 -17.19
CA THR A 30 7.77 -0.29 -18.36
C THR A 30 8.38 -0.76 -19.68
N GLU A 31 9.70 -0.95 -19.73
CA GLU A 31 10.40 -1.48 -20.89
C GLU A 31 10.42 -3.02 -20.92
N ASN A 32 9.91 -3.67 -19.87
CA ASN A 32 9.85 -5.13 -19.67
C ASN A 32 11.20 -5.84 -19.87
N LYS A 33 12.31 -5.18 -19.53
CA LYS A 33 13.67 -5.73 -19.65
C LYS A 33 13.93 -6.90 -18.69
N HIS A 34 13.24 -6.93 -17.57
CA HIS A 34 13.38 -7.90 -16.49
C HIS A 34 12.15 -8.81 -16.33
N GLY A 35 11.20 -8.71 -17.26
CA GLY A 35 9.95 -9.46 -17.27
C GLY A 35 8.72 -8.61 -16.98
N PRO A 36 7.52 -9.11 -17.35
CA PRO A 36 6.28 -8.37 -17.19
C PRO A 36 5.97 -8.11 -15.73
N GLY A 37 5.73 -6.83 -15.40
CA GLY A 37 5.33 -6.42 -14.05
C GLY A 37 6.46 -6.37 -13.03
N CYS A 38 7.72 -6.51 -13.44
CA CYS A 38 8.85 -6.37 -12.52
C CYS A 38 8.89 -4.99 -11.86
N LEU A 39 9.10 -4.98 -10.54
CA LEU A 39 9.36 -3.77 -9.76
C LEU A 39 10.88 -3.54 -9.71
N LEU A 40 11.33 -2.38 -10.20
CA LEU A 40 12.75 -2.00 -10.28
C LEU A 40 13.25 -1.39 -8.97
N SER A 41 12.39 -0.63 -8.30
CA SER A 41 12.64 0.01 -7.02
C SER A 41 11.35 0.01 -6.22
N CYS A 42 11.46 0.00 -4.89
CA CYS A 42 10.33 0.21 -3.98
C CYS A 42 10.80 0.97 -2.75
N ASP A 43 10.08 2.04 -2.40
CA ASP A 43 10.39 2.91 -1.27
C ASP A 43 9.12 3.35 -0.55
N VAL A 44 9.31 3.90 0.65
CA VAL A 44 8.23 4.42 1.51
C VAL A 44 8.31 5.94 1.57
N LEU A 45 7.18 6.60 1.30
CA LEU A 45 7.02 8.04 1.39
C LEU A 45 6.17 8.39 2.61
N PHE A 46 6.70 9.27 3.45
CA PHE A 46 6.01 9.83 4.62
C PHE A 46 5.44 11.20 4.27
N TRP A 47 4.11 11.29 4.15
CA TRP A 47 3.44 12.56 3.82
C TRP A 47 3.35 13.50 5.02
N ASP A 48 3.18 12.94 6.21
CA ASP A 48 3.21 13.67 7.48
C ASP A 48 4.49 13.32 8.23
N THR A 49 5.50 14.18 8.14
CA THR A 49 6.79 13.99 8.82
C THR A 49 6.70 14.11 10.34
N THR A 50 5.58 14.60 10.88
CA THR A 50 5.35 14.77 12.32
C THR A 50 4.59 13.61 12.95
N ASN A 51 4.17 12.63 12.15
CA ASN A 51 3.46 11.47 12.64
C ASN A 51 4.33 10.61 13.56
N GLU A 52 3.82 10.30 14.75
CA GLU A 52 4.54 9.53 15.78
C GLU A 52 4.83 8.08 15.35
N ASN A 53 4.03 7.54 14.42
CA ASN A 53 4.16 6.17 13.92
C ASN A 53 5.16 6.06 12.75
N ASN A 54 5.69 7.17 12.21
CA ASN A 54 6.67 7.13 11.11
C ASN A 54 7.85 6.20 11.40
N LYS A 55 8.29 6.19 12.66
CA LYS A 55 9.37 5.31 13.09
C LYS A 55 9.01 3.83 12.97
N GLU A 56 7.79 3.45 13.32
CA GLU A 56 7.31 2.07 13.21
C GLU A 56 7.26 1.62 11.76
N TYR A 57 6.74 2.47 10.88
CA TYR A 57 6.70 2.22 9.43
C TYR A 57 8.11 2.12 8.83
N GLU A 58 9.04 2.98 9.24
CA GLU A 58 10.44 2.92 8.79
C GLU A 58 11.12 1.63 9.26
N ASP A 59 10.90 1.24 10.52
CA ASP A 59 11.47 0.02 11.09
C ASP A 59 10.85 -1.24 10.42
N LYS A 60 9.56 -1.23 10.08
CA LYS A 60 8.90 -2.27 9.28
C LYS A 60 9.49 -2.36 7.87
N TYR A 61 9.66 -1.24 7.17
CA TYR A 61 10.26 -1.22 5.83
C TYR A 61 11.68 -1.80 5.85
N LYS A 62 12.51 -1.43 6.84
CA LYS A 62 13.86 -1.98 7.01
C LYS A 62 13.84 -3.49 7.26
N LEU A 63 12.93 -3.97 8.10
CA LEU A 63 12.77 -5.40 8.37
C LEU A 63 12.41 -6.16 7.08
N CYS A 64 11.42 -5.67 6.33
CA CYS A 64 11.02 -6.27 5.07
C CYS A 64 12.13 -6.24 4.01
N LYS A 65 12.92 -5.16 3.97
CA LYS A 65 14.07 -5.04 3.06
C LYS A 65 15.17 -6.05 3.37
N VAL A 66 15.40 -6.34 4.65
CA VAL A 66 16.31 -7.41 5.07
C VAL A 66 15.75 -8.77 4.68
N SER A 67 14.46 -9.03 4.92
CA SER A 67 13.80 -10.30 4.53
C SER A 67 13.89 -10.54 3.02
N ALA A 68 13.65 -9.50 2.22
CA ALA A 68 13.73 -9.58 0.78
C ALA A 68 15.15 -9.78 0.24
N SER A 69 16.20 -9.48 1.03
CA SER A 69 17.59 -9.53 0.55
C SER A 69 18.10 -10.93 0.21
N ASP A 70 17.40 -11.98 0.69
CA ASP A 70 17.70 -13.37 0.36
C ASP A 70 17.25 -13.75 -1.07
N GLU A 71 16.45 -12.91 -1.73
CA GLU A 71 15.98 -13.15 -3.09
C GLU A 71 17.07 -12.92 -4.15
N THR A 72 17.04 -13.76 -5.19
CA THR A 72 18.13 -13.86 -6.17
C THR A 72 18.05 -12.87 -7.32
N THR A 73 16.91 -12.20 -7.50
CA THR A 73 16.68 -11.24 -8.58
C THR A 73 16.09 -9.95 -8.03
N LEU A 74 16.39 -8.83 -8.69
CA LEU A 74 15.82 -7.52 -8.35
C LEU A 74 14.29 -7.55 -8.27
N CYS A 75 13.64 -8.20 -9.25
CA CYS A 75 12.18 -8.28 -9.29
C CYS A 75 11.63 -9.07 -8.09
N ALA A 76 12.25 -10.21 -7.76
CA ALA A 76 11.83 -11.02 -6.62
C ALA A 76 12.08 -10.29 -5.29
N GLN A 77 13.21 -9.60 -5.15
CA GLN A 77 13.49 -8.76 -3.98
C GLN A 77 12.40 -7.69 -3.79
N ASN A 78 12.04 -6.96 -4.84
CA ASN A 78 11.07 -5.88 -4.71
C ASN A 78 9.62 -6.39 -4.56
N GLU A 79 9.27 -7.54 -5.15
CA GLU A 79 7.98 -8.19 -4.91
C GLU A 79 7.88 -8.74 -3.48
N GLU A 80 8.94 -9.34 -2.94
CA GLU A 80 8.96 -9.80 -1.55
C GLU A 80 8.91 -8.62 -0.57
N LEU A 81 9.62 -7.53 -0.87
CA LEU A 81 9.54 -6.28 -0.10
C LEU A 81 8.12 -5.70 -0.11
N ARG A 82 7.47 -5.63 -1.28
CA ARG A 82 6.08 -5.18 -1.43
C ARG A 82 5.12 -6.09 -0.68
N SER A 83 5.25 -7.40 -0.85
CA SER A 83 4.46 -8.41 -0.18
C SER A 83 4.56 -8.27 1.34
N CYS A 84 5.78 -8.22 1.90
CA CYS A 84 6.02 -8.07 3.33
C CYS A 84 5.50 -6.75 3.88
N PHE A 85 5.75 -5.63 3.20
CA PHE A 85 5.35 -4.32 3.71
C PHE A 85 3.82 -4.15 3.69
N LEU A 86 3.16 -4.62 2.63
CA LEU A 86 1.70 -4.55 2.49
C LEU A 86 0.97 -5.73 3.18
N HIS A 87 1.70 -6.72 3.71
CA HIS A 87 1.09 -7.87 4.37
C HIS A 87 0.30 -7.45 5.62
N GLY A 88 -0.97 -7.85 5.66
CA GLY A 88 -1.82 -7.71 6.86
C GLY A 88 -2.32 -6.30 7.14
N GLU A 89 -2.05 -5.33 6.27
CA GLU A 89 -2.48 -3.95 6.49
C GLU A 89 -3.41 -3.44 5.38
N ALA A 90 -4.33 -2.55 5.74
CA ALA A 90 -5.32 -1.93 4.85
C ALA A 90 -4.68 -0.85 3.93
N PHE A 91 -3.51 -1.11 3.35
CA PHE A 91 -2.85 -0.15 2.47
C PHE A 91 -3.36 -0.32 1.04
N VAL A 92 -3.88 0.78 0.49
CA VAL A 92 -4.22 0.90 -0.92
C VAL A 92 -2.91 1.09 -1.67
N GLU A 93 -2.49 0.07 -2.40
CA GLU A 93 -1.46 0.20 -3.43
C GLU A 93 -1.94 1.22 -4.49
N ILE A 94 -1.27 2.36 -4.59
CA ILE A 94 -1.53 3.33 -5.66
C ILE A 94 -0.37 3.20 -6.66
N SER A 95 -0.58 2.40 -7.70
CA SER A 95 0.33 2.39 -8.87
C SER A 95 -0.09 3.47 -9.87
N ASP A 96 0.89 4.07 -10.56
CA ASP A 96 0.77 5.32 -11.34
C ASP A 96 -0.37 5.37 -12.40
N GLU A 97 -0.94 4.24 -12.81
CA GLU A 97 -2.13 4.20 -13.69
C GLU A 97 -3.41 4.74 -13.01
N TYR A 98 -3.46 4.82 -11.68
CA TYR A 98 -4.66 5.28 -10.96
C TYR A 98 -4.88 6.81 -11.04
N GLN A 99 -3.83 7.60 -11.35
CA GLN A 99 -3.97 9.06 -11.45
C GLN A 99 -4.51 9.55 -12.81
N GLU A 100 -4.35 8.79 -13.90
CA GLU A 100 -4.89 9.22 -15.20
C GLU A 100 -6.42 9.13 -15.25
N THR A 101 -7.03 8.14 -14.60
CA THR A 101 -8.49 7.95 -14.66
C THR A 101 -9.27 9.04 -13.88
N TYR A 102 -8.68 9.62 -12.82
CA TYR A 102 -9.33 10.64 -12.00
C TYR A 102 -9.04 12.09 -12.44
N ARG A 103 -8.01 12.33 -13.27
CA ARG A 103 -7.79 13.66 -13.88
C ARG A 103 -8.70 13.94 -15.08
N MET A 104 -9.26 12.92 -15.73
CA MET A 104 -10.17 13.13 -16.87
C MET A 104 -11.63 13.38 -16.51
N LYS A 105 -12.04 13.27 -15.23
CA LYS A 105 -13.42 13.59 -14.79
C LYS A 105 -13.59 15.00 -14.20
N ALA A 106 -12.56 15.83 -14.24
CA ALA A 106 -12.66 17.26 -13.95
C ALA A 106 -12.84 18.05 -15.27
N LYS A 107 -13.98 17.85 -15.94
CA LYS A 107 -14.52 18.81 -16.90
C LYS A 107 -16.02 18.63 -17.07
#